data_AF-A0A914Y670-F1
#
_entry.id   AF-A0A914Y670-F1
#
_cell.length_a   1.000
_cell.length_b   1.000
_cell.length_c   1.000
_cell.angle_alpha   90.00
_cell.angle_beta   90.00
_cell.angle_gamma   90.00
#
_symmetry.space_group_name_H-M   'P 1'
#
loop_
_entity.id
_entity.type
_entity.pdbx_description
1 polymer ?
#
loop_
_entity_poly.entity_id
_entity_poly.type
_entity_poly.pdbx_seq_one_letter_code
_entity_poly.pdbx_strand_id
1 'polypeptide(L)'
;MNADTTLNIHARFGTLHDYFSILEKRQAESDEKDKLFETLSGDFFTYADRDDHYWSGYFTSRPFYKHMDRSLQHYLRSADISFTLANWKAQSSGKEWQGTKMYDSLIDARRAMSLFQHHDGVTGTSKDHVVIDYGEKMVAALNWSKMIIASAAEYLLKFPQTRDQGLKVDEEHSVDQLPTKSVVEDGGTVVIQNSLGYDRSEVVCIY
;
A
#
# COMPACT_ATOMS: atom_id res chain seq x y z
N MET A 1 26.95 37.35 10.39
CA MET A 1 26.02 37.58 9.25
C MET A 1 24.97 38.60 9.63
N ASN A 2 23.98 38.29 10.48
CA ASN A 2 22.90 39.24 10.78
C ASN A 2 23.33 40.55 11.47
N ALA A 3 24.47 40.55 12.16
CA ALA A 3 25.03 41.75 12.79
C ALA A 3 25.74 42.69 11.78
N ASP A 4 26.04 42.22 10.58
CA ASP A 4 26.67 43.02 9.52
C ASP A 4 25.60 43.56 8.58
N THR A 5 25.28 44.85 8.75
CA THR A 5 24.23 45.54 7.98
C THR A 5 24.60 45.74 6.51
N THR A 6 25.88 45.62 6.14
CA THR A 6 26.31 45.76 4.73
C THR A 6 25.85 44.60 3.85
N LEU A 7 25.55 43.45 4.46
CA LEU A 7 25.16 42.23 3.76
C LEU A 7 23.68 42.21 3.34
N ASN A 8 22.82 43.03 3.95
CA ASN A 8 21.36 43.01 3.72
C ASN A 8 20.73 41.62 3.88
N ILE A 9 21.26 40.80 4.80
CA ILE A 9 20.83 39.43 5.03
C ILE A 9 20.30 39.29 6.45
N HIS A 10 19.22 38.52 6.60
CA HIS A 10 18.77 37.99 7.88
C HIS A 10 18.64 36.47 7.78
N ALA A 11 19.63 35.74 8.28
CA ALA A 11 19.67 34.28 8.30
C ALA A 11 19.25 33.73 9.66
N ARG A 12 18.39 32.71 9.67
CA ARG A 12 17.99 31.99 10.88
C ARG A 12 17.73 30.52 10.54
N PHE A 13 17.78 29.64 11.54
CA PHE A 13 17.17 28.33 11.40
C PHE A 13 15.65 28.49 11.20
N GLY A 14 15.09 27.63 10.36
CA GLY A 14 13.67 27.64 10.03
C GLY A 14 13.24 26.28 9.51
N THR A 15 11.93 26.09 9.49
CA THR A 15 11.26 24.92 8.95
C THR A 15 10.82 25.16 7.50
N LEU A 16 10.38 24.10 6.81
CA LEU A 16 9.74 24.24 5.50
C LEU A 16 8.48 25.13 5.61
N HIS A 17 7.76 25.04 6.72
CA HIS A 17 6.59 25.89 6.98
C HIS A 17 6.96 27.37 7.16
N ASP A 18 8.06 27.69 7.85
CA ASP A 18 8.57 29.07 7.94
C ASP A 18 8.84 29.67 6.56
N TYR A 19 9.48 28.90 5.68
CA TYR A 19 9.81 29.34 4.32
C TYR A 19 8.55 29.68 3.53
N PHE A 20 7.59 28.75 3.45
CA PHE A 20 6.36 28.97 2.69
C PHE A 20 5.49 30.07 3.31
N SER A 21 5.45 30.19 4.63
CA SER A 21 4.72 31.28 5.31
C SER A 21 5.28 32.67 4.96
N ILE A 22 6.60 32.80 4.83
CA ILE A 22 7.24 34.07 4.42
C ILE A 22 6.99 34.32 2.93
N LEU A 23 7.06 33.29 2.11
CA LEU A 23 6.79 33.37 0.66
C LEU A 23 5.35 33.85 0.38
N GLU A 24 4.37 33.28 1.07
CA GLU A 24 2.96 33.66 0.98
C GLU A 24 2.70 35.10 1.46
N LYS A 25 3.37 35.54 2.54
CA LYS A 25 3.29 36.94 2.99
C LYS A 25 3.82 37.90 1.93
N ARG A 26 4.97 37.59 1.35
CA ARG A 26 5.55 38.39 0.25
C ARG A 26 4.65 38.43 -0.97
N GLN A 27 3.97 37.32 -1.27
CA GLN A 27 2.96 37.27 -2.32
C GLN A 27 1.82 38.26 -2.05
N ALA A 28 1.28 38.25 -0.82
CA ALA A 28 0.13 39.06 -0.44
C ALA A 28 0.46 40.57 -0.40
N GLU A 29 1.70 40.90 -0.05
CA GLU A 29 2.25 42.27 0.02
C GLU A 29 2.67 42.83 -1.35
N SER A 30 2.76 42.00 -2.39
CA SER A 30 3.12 42.45 -3.74
C SER A 30 1.97 43.13 -4.45
N ASP A 31 2.24 44.28 -5.09
CA ASP A 31 1.30 45.00 -5.96
C ASP A 31 1.00 44.22 -7.25
N GLU A 32 1.85 43.27 -7.63
CA GLU A 32 1.68 42.38 -8.78
C GLU A 32 1.26 40.97 -8.35
N LYS A 33 0.11 40.86 -7.68
CA LYS A 33 -0.42 39.60 -7.14
C LYS A 33 -0.54 38.46 -8.16
N ASP A 34 -0.68 38.80 -9.44
CA ASP A 34 -0.83 37.84 -10.54
C ASP A 34 0.49 37.46 -11.26
N LYS A 35 1.66 37.99 -10.85
CA LYS A 35 2.94 37.78 -11.57
C LYS A 35 4.04 37.02 -10.82
N LEU A 36 3.86 36.68 -9.55
CA LEU A 36 4.93 36.05 -8.78
C LEU A 36 5.08 34.54 -9.03
N PHE A 37 4.01 33.84 -9.44
CA PHE A 37 4.05 32.41 -9.74
C PHE A 37 3.36 32.13 -11.06
N GLU A 38 4.01 31.32 -11.90
CA GLU A 38 3.43 30.82 -13.13
C GLU A 38 2.57 29.58 -12.85
N THR A 39 1.49 29.41 -13.61
CA THR A 39 0.74 28.16 -13.61
C THR A 39 1.47 27.12 -14.46
N LEU A 40 1.75 25.96 -13.88
CA LEU A 40 2.42 24.85 -14.57
C LEU A 40 1.53 23.61 -14.55
N SER A 41 1.46 22.90 -15.68
CA SER A 41 0.73 21.63 -15.83
C SER A 41 1.56 20.57 -16.52
N GLY A 42 1.45 19.31 -16.11
CA GLY A 42 2.19 18.19 -16.68
C GLY A 42 2.75 17.28 -15.59
N ASP A 43 3.74 16.47 -15.94
CA ASP A 43 4.57 15.71 -15.00
C ASP A 43 6.05 16.09 -15.13
N PHE A 44 6.90 15.44 -14.34
CA PHE A 44 8.35 15.61 -14.39
C PHE A 44 9.04 14.28 -14.76
N PHE A 45 8.43 13.49 -15.65
CA PHE A 45 9.05 12.27 -16.20
C PHE A 45 9.50 12.46 -17.65
N THR A 46 10.60 11.86 -18.10
CA THR A 46 11.57 11.05 -17.33
C THR A 46 12.72 11.92 -16.83
N TYR A 47 13.05 11.81 -15.55
CA TYR A 47 14.16 12.54 -14.93
C TYR A 47 15.52 12.11 -15.52
N ALA A 48 16.39 13.09 -15.76
CA ALA A 48 17.82 12.90 -16.02
C ALA A 48 18.60 13.91 -15.18
N ASP A 49 19.59 13.45 -14.42
CA ASP A 49 20.43 14.33 -13.62
C ASP A 49 21.56 14.95 -14.43
N ARG A 50 22.00 14.29 -15.52
CA ARG A 50 23.05 14.73 -16.44
C ARG A 50 22.82 14.20 -17.85
N ASP A 51 23.21 14.98 -18.85
CA ASP A 51 23.31 14.59 -20.26
C ASP A 51 22.14 13.70 -20.74
N ASP A 52 22.43 12.45 -21.12
CA ASP A 52 21.51 11.43 -21.58
C ASP A 52 21.26 10.31 -20.54
N HIS A 53 21.61 10.55 -19.27
CA HIS A 53 21.42 9.60 -18.16
C HIS A 53 19.98 9.64 -17.65
N TYR A 54 19.03 9.16 -18.46
CA TYR A 54 17.63 9.08 -18.06
C TYR A 54 17.40 7.95 -17.05
N TRP A 55 16.73 8.28 -15.94
CA TRP A 55 16.39 7.34 -14.88
C TRP A 55 15.10 6.56 -15.21
N SER A 56 14.98 6.03 -16.43
CA SER A 56 13.85 5.18 -16.83
C SER A 56 14.03 3.72 -16.41
N GLY A 57 15.25 3.29 -16.07
CA GLY A 57 15.54 1.89 -15.73
C GLY A 57 14.75 1.38 -14.51
N TYR A 58 14.57 2.23 -13.49
CA TYR A 58 13.85 1.83 -12.27
C TYR A 58 12.34 1.58 -12.51
N PHE A 59 11.80 1.99 -13.67
CA PHE A 59 10.43 1.63 -14.07
C PHE A 59 10.26 0.11 -14.19
N THR A 60 11.34 -0.64 -14.47
CA THR A 60 11.29 -2.11 -14.65
C THR A 60 12.15 -2.88 -13.64
N SER A 61 13.16 -2.27 -13.02
CA SER A 61 14.05 -2.94 -12.05
C SER A 61 13.28 -3.78 -11.02
N ARG A 62 13.70 -5.05 -10.83
CA ARG A 62 13.09 -6.00 -9.87
C ARG A 62 11.57 -6.17 -10.08
N PRO A 63 11.13 -6.61 -11.27
CA PRO A 63 9.71 -6.64 -11.64
C PRO A 63 8.88 -7.60 -10.78
N PHE A 64 9.50 -8.64 -10.21
CA PHE A 64 8.86 -9.54 -9.26
C PHE A 64 8.22 -8.78 -8.08
N TYR A 65 8.97 -7.87 -7.46
CA TYR A 65 8.49 -7.11 -6.31
C TYR A 65 7.51 -6.01 -6.71
N LYS A 66 7.63 -5.43 -7.92
CA LYS A 66 6.61 -4.52 -8.48
C LYS A 66 5.27 -5.23 -8.71
N HIS A 67 5.30 -6.51 -9.10
CA HIS A 67 4.09 -7.32 -9.19
C HIS A 67 3.53 -7.66 -7.80
N MET A 68 4.39 -8.11 -6.88
CA MET A 68 4.01 -8.42 -5.50
C MET A 68 3.36 -7.23 -4.79
N ASP A 69 3.83 -6.00 -5.06
CA ASP A 69 3.20 -4.77 -4.59
C ASP A 69 1.72 -4.64 -5.01
N ARG A 70 1.39 -4.93 -6.28
CA ARG A 70 -0.01 -4.90 -6.74
C ARG A 70 -0.84 -6.03 -6.15
N SER A 71 -0.27 -7.23 -5.99
CA SER A 71 -0.93 -8.33 -5.29
C SER A 71 -1.24 -7.94 -3.84
N LEU A 72 -0.25 -7.40 -3.11
CA LEU A 72 -0.44 -6.97 -1.72
C LEU A 72 -1.48 -5.86 -1.61
N GLN A 73 -1.47 -4.86 -2.52
CA GLN A 73 -2.53 -3.84 -2.57
C GLN A 73 -3.92 -4.45 -2.68
N HIS A 74 -4.09 -5.44 -3.56
CA HIS A 74 -5.38 -6.11 -3.77
C HIS A 74 -5.85 -6.86 -2.51
N TYR A 75 -4.99 -7.69 -1.93
CA TYR A 75 -5.34 -8.46 -0.72
C TYR A 75 -5.54 -7.56 0.49
N LEU A 76 -4.71 -6.53 0.68
CA LEU A 76 -4.83 -5.60 1.80
C LEU A 76 -6.15 -4.82 1.74
N ARG A 77 -6.52 -4.31 0.56
CA ARG A 77 -7.83 -3.67 0.35
C ARG A 77 -8.98 -4.62 0.69
N SER A 78 -8.89 -5.86 0.21
CA SER A 78 -9.93 -6.87 0.43
C SER A 78 -10.03 -7.24 1.92
N ALA A 79 -8.89 -7.34 2.61
CA ALA A 79 -8.83 -7.56 4.05
C ALA A 79 -9.44 -6.41 4.84
N ASP A 80 -9.16 -5.15 4.48
CA ASP A 80 -9.75 -3.97 5.11
C ASP A 80 -11.28 -3.96 5.01
N ILE A 81 -11.81 -4.22 3.81
CA ILE A 81 -13.25 -4.31 3.57
C ILE A 81 -13.86 -5.46 4.37
N SER A 82 -13.29 -6.66 4.27
CA SER A 82 -13.81 -7.86 4.93
C SER A 82 -13.77 -7.74 6.45
N PHE A 83 -12.68 -7.23 7.02
CA PHE A 83 -12.56 -6.93 8.45
C PHE A 83 -13.64 -5.95 8.90
N THR A 84 -13.83 -4.86 8.14
CA THR A 84 -14.81 -3.82 8.48
C THR A 84 -16.23 -4.38 8.50
N LEU A 85 -16.61 -5.15 7.47
CA LEU A 85 -17.92 -5.78 7.37
C LEU A 85 -18.17 -6.81 8.48
N ALA A 86 -17.20 -7.68 8.75
CA ALA A 86 -17.30 -8.70 9.79
C ALA A 86 -17.39 -8.07 11.18
N ASN A 87 -16.54 -7.08 11.47
CA ASN A 87 -16.56 -6.35 12.73
C ASN A 87 -17.88 -5.58 12.93
N TRP A 88 -18.38 -4.90 11.91
CA TRP A 88 -19.68 -4.24 11.96
C TRP A 88 -20.81 -5.24 12.25
N LYS A 89 -20.84 -6.39 11.57
CA LYS A 89 -21.85 -7.43 11.77
C LYS A 89 -21.80 -8.02 13.18
N ALA A 90 -20.59 -8.19 13.72
CA ALA A 90 -20.36 -8.67 15.08
C ALA A 90 -20.96 -7.69 16.10
N GLN A 91 -20.59 -6.42 16.01
CA GLN A 91 -21.13 -5.36 16.86
C GLN A 91 -22.65 -5.25 16.75
N SER A 92 -23.20 -5.27 15.53
CA SER A 92 -24.65 -5.11 15.31
C SER A 92 -25.47 -6.29 15.83
N SER A 93 -24.87 -7.48 15.95
CA SER A 93 -25.55 -8.70 16.43
C SER A 93 -25.29 -9.02 17.89
N GLY A 94 -24.46 -8.22 18.57
CA GLY A 94 -24.04 -8.48 19.96
C GLY A 94 -23.20 -9.76 20.11
N LYS A 95 -22.63 -10.26 19.02
CA LYS A 95 -21.78 -11.48 19.00
C LYS A 95 -20.33 -11.08 18.82
N GLU A 96 -19.42 -11.80 19.45
CA GLU A 96 -17.99 -11.61 19.26
C GLU A 96 -17.53 -12.32 17.98
N TRP A 97 -16.76 -11.63 17.14
CA TRP A 97 -15.97 -12.25 16.07
C TRP A 97 -14.51 -12.30 16.52
N GLN A 98 -13.94 -13.52 16.60
CA GLN A 98 -12.57 -13.73 17.08
C GLN A 98 -11.51 -13.05 16.20
N GLY A 99 -11.83 -12.78 14.92
CA GLY A 99 -10.92 -12.09 14.00
C GLY A 99 -10.65 -10.63 14.37
N THR A 100 -11.40 -10.03 15.30
CA THR A 100 -11.08 -8.72 15.88
C THR A 100 -9.67 -8.66 16.51
N LYS A 101 -9.16 -9.80 16.99
CA LYS A 101 -7.79 -9.95 17.52
C LYS A 101 -6.71 -9.78 16.46
N MET A 102 -7.07 -9.82 15.17
CA MET A 102 -6.15 -9.69 14.04
C MET A 102 -5.97 -8.23 13.60
N TYR A 103 -6.53 -7.27 14.34
CA TYR A 103 -6.41 -5.85 13.98
C TYR A 103 -4.95 -5.39 13.93
N ASP A 104 -4.11 -5.82 14.86
CA ASP A 104 -2.68 -5.47 14.84
C ASP A 104 -1.98 -6.04 13.60
N SER A 105 -2.34 -7.27 13.19
CA SER A 105 -1.85 -7.87 11.95
C SER A 105 -2.28 -7.09 10.70
N LEU A 106 -3.50 -6.52 10.70
CA LEU A 106 -3.96 -5.62 9.65
C LEU A 106 -3.13 -4.34 9.61
N ILE A 107 -2.85 -3.74 10.77
CA ILE A 107 -1.99 -2.56 10.87
C ILE A 107 -0.57 -2.86 10.36
N ASP A 108 0.00 -3.99 10.72
CA ASP A 108 1.35 -4.38 10.27
C ASP A 108 1.38 -4.66 8.77
N ALA A 109 0.34 -5.26 8.19
CA ALA A 109 0.21 -5.40 6.75
C ALA A 109 0.16 -4.03 6.03
N ARG A 110 -0.60 -3.05 6.57
CA ARG A 110 -0.63 -1.66 6.05
C ARG A 110 0.74 -0.98 6.15
N ARG A 111 1.48 -1.19 7.25
CA ARG A 111 2.82 -0.64 7.45
C ARG A 111 3.83 -1.23 6.47
N ALA A 112 3.82 -2.54 6.27
CA ALA A 112 4.71 -3.21 5.32
C ALA A 112 4.48 -2.70 3.88
N MET A 113 3.22 -2.64 3.46
CA MET A 113 2.82 -2.07 2.17
C MET A 113 3.28 -0.61 2.01
N SER A 114 3.08 0.21 3.05
CA SER A 114 3.48 1.63 3.05
C SER A 114 4.99 1.81 3.01
N LEU A 115 5.73 0.98 3.75
CA LEU A 115 7.19 1.00 3.78
C LEU A 115 7.77 0.63 2.41
N PHE A 116 7.15 -0.30 1.69
CA PHE A 116 7.59 -0.66 0.33
C PHE A 116 7.41 0.49 -0.68
N GLN A 117 6.51 1.44 -0.43
CA GLN A 117 6.37 2.64 -1.27
C GLN A 117 7.55 3.61 -1.15
N HIS A 118 8.51 3.35 -0.25
CA HIS A 118 9.78 4.07 -0.23
C HIS A 118 10.40 4.11 -1.63
N HIS A 119 11.03 5.22 -1.99
CA HIS A 119 11.59 5.44 -3.33
C HIS A 119 12.81 4.56 -3.66
N ASP A 120 13.28 3.72 -2.73
CA ASP A 120 14.19 2.61 -3.00
C ASP A 120 13.58 1.21 -2.84
N GLY A 121 12.31 1.12 -2.41
CA GLY A 121 11.55 -0.11 -2.31
C GLY A 121 10.90 -0.46 -3.64
N VAL A 122 9.75 0.16 -3.93
CA VAL A 122 8.95 -0.09 -5.15
C VAL A 122 9.72 0.16 -6.45
N THR A 123 10.70 1.07 -6.43
CA THR A 123 11.57 1.37 -7.57
C THR A 123 12.59 0.27 -7.85
N GLY A 124 12.91 -0.57 -6.87
CA GLY A 124 13.88 -1.66 -6.99
C GLY A 124 15.34 -1.21 -7.00
N THR A 125 15.65 -0.02 -6.47
CA THR A 125 17.01 0.56 -6.43
C THR A 125 17.78 0.22 -5.15
N SER A 126 17.18 -0.51 -4.20
CA SER A 126 17.85 -1.02 -3.02
C SER A 126 18.87 -2.14 -3.31
N LYS A 127 19.79 -2.36 -2.37
CA LYS A 127 20.71 -3.52 -2.35
C LYS A 127 19.93 -4.83 -2.15
N ASP A 128 20.49 -5.95 -2.59
CA ASP A 128 19.80 -7.25 -2.58
C ASP A 128 19.26 -7.66 -1.21
N HIS A 129 20.05 -7.54 -0.14
CA HIS A 129 19.59 -7.90 1.21
C HIS A 129 18.44 -7.01 1.71
N VAL A 130 18.38 -5.74 1.30
CA VAL A 130 17.28 -4.82 1.65
C VAL A 130 16.02 -5.20 0.87
N VAL A 131 16.18 -5.67 -0.37
CA VAL A 131 15.05 -6.17 -1.16
C VAL A 131 14.49 -7.47 -0.60
N ILE A 132 15.34 -8.36 -0.11
CA ILE A 132 14.90 -9.56 0.61
C ILE A 132 14.10 -9.16 1.86
N ASP A 133 14.58 -8.18 2.65
CA ASP A 133 13.85 -7.67 3.82
C ASP A 133 12.48 -7.07 3.44
N TYR A 134 12.39 -6.31 2.34
CA TYR A 134 11.10 -5.87 1.81
C TYR A 134 10.20 -7.06 1.42
N GLY A 135 10.77 -8.05 0.74
CA GLY A 135 10.09 -9.27 0.35
C GLY A 135 9.48 -10.02 1.52
N GLU A 136 10.26 -10.25 2.57
CA GLU A 136 9.80 -10.93 3.79
C GLU A 136 8.63 -10.19 4.45
N LYS A 137 8.72 -8.86 4.56
CA LYS A 137 7.62 -8.03 5.10
C LYS A 137 6.36 -8.10 4.24
N MET A 138 6.51 -8.07 2.91
CA MET A 138 5.36 -8.16 2.00
C MET A 138 4.70 -9.54 2.01
N VAL A 139 5.48 -10.63 2.05
CA VAL A 139 4.95 -12.00 2.17
C VAL A 139 4.17 -12.15 3.47
N ALA A 140 4.71 -11.64 4.58
CA ALA A 140 4.01 -11.69 5.85
C ALA A 140 2.72 -10.85 5.80
N ALA A 141 2.76 -9.66 5.20
CA ALA A 141 1.59 -8.79 4.95
C ALA A 141 0.50 -9.47 4.11
N LEU A 142 0.88 -10.21 3.08
CA LEU A 142 -0.02 -11.02 2.27
C LEU A 142 -0.69 -12.10 3.13
N ASN A 143 0.08 -12.81 3.95
CA ASN A 143 -0.44 -13.88 4.80
C ASN A 143 -1.43 -13.35 5.85
N TRP A 144 -1.11 -12.27 6.54
CA TRP A 144 -2.05 -11.62 7.46
C TRP A 144 -3.33 -11.16 6.77
N SER A 145 -3.20 -10.53 5.59
CA SER A 145 -4.36 -10.08 4.81
C SER A 145 -5.26 -11.26 4.41
N LYS A 146 -4.68 -12.37 3.95
CA LYS A 146 -5.40 -13.58 3.57
C LYS A 146 -6.10 -14.25 4.75
N MET A 147 -5.43 -14.36 5.89
CA MET A 147 -6.05 -14.90 7.12
C MET A 147 -7.25 -14.06 7.55
N ILE A 148 -7.17 -12.73 7.45
CA ILE A 148 -8.28 -11.82 7.78
C ILE A 148 -9.45 -12.02 6.82
N ILE A 149 -9.17 -12.10 5.51
CA ILE A 149 -10.20 -12.36 4.48
C ILE A 149 -10.92 -13.68 4.77
N ALA A 150 -10.18 -14.75 5.00
CA ALA A 150 -10.74 -16.08 5.31
C ALA A 150 -11.59 -16.05 6.58
N SER A 151 -11.05 -15.52 7.68
CA SER A 151 -11.77 -15.45 8.96
C SER A 151 -13.05 -14.60 8.88
N ALA A 152 -13.01 -13.51 8.13
CA ALA A 152 -14.17 -12.65 7.91
C ALA A 152 -15.23 -13.35 7.04
N ALA A 153 -14.82 -14.02 5.96
CA ALA A 153 -15.73 -14.77 5.09
C ALA A 153 -16.43 -15.90 5.86
N GLU A 154 -15.68 -16.67 6.65
CA GLU A 154 -16.24 -17.72 7.51
C GLU A 154 -17.31 -17.17 8.45
N TYR A 155 -17.02 -16.03 9.09
CA TYR A 155 -17.94 -15.38 10.02
C TYR A 155 -19.19 -14.84 9.33
N LEU A 156 -19.02 -14.11 8.23
CA LEU A 156 -20.11 -13.46 7.50
C LEU A 156 -21.05 -14.47 6.85
N LEU A 157 -20.50 -15.55 6.30
CA LEU A 157 -21.26 -16.62 5.63
C LEU A 157 -21.70 -17.74 6.57
N LYS A 158 -21.32 -17.66 7.86
CA LYS A 158 -21.65 -18.64 8.91
C LYS A 158 -21.17 -20.06 8.58
N PHE A 159 -19.94 -20.19 8.09
CA PHE A 159 -19.34 -21.50 7.84
C PHE A 159 -19.29 -22.34 9.13
N PRO A 160 -19.55 -23.66 9.06
CA PRO A 160 -19.41 -24.53 10.21
C PRO A 160 -17.96 -24.52 10.67
N GLN A 161 -17.72 -24.23 11.94
CA GLN A 161 -16.40 -24.29 12.57
C GLN A 161 -16.05 -25.76 12.87
N THR A 162 -16.03 -26.62 11.85
CA THR A 162 -15.53 -28.00 11.97
C THR A 162 -14.00 -27.98 11.95
N ARG A 163 -13.39 -28.61 12.95
CA ARG A 163 -12.09 -28.26 13.52
C ARG A 163 -10.83 -28.46 12.66
N ASP A 164 -10.90 -28.86 11.39
CA ASP A 164 -9.70 -29.24 10.64
C ASP A 164 -9.50 -28.53 9.27
N GLN A 165 -10.46 -27.77 8.74
CA GLN A 165 -10.29 -27.08 7.45
C GLN A 165 -10.97 -25.70 7.44
N GLY A 166 -10.19 -24.65 7.70
CA GLY A 166 -10.60 -23.26 7.45
C GLY A 166 -10.50 -22.89 5.97
N LEU A 167 -11.19 -21.81 5.58
CA LEU A 167 -11.05 -21.24 4.23
C LEU A 167 -9.59 -20.86 3.98
N LYS A 168 -9.07 -21.23 2.81
CA LYS A 168 -7.77 -20.80 2.33
C LYS A 168 -7.97 -19.85 1.16
N VAL A 169 -7.16 -18.80 1.11
CA VAL A 169 -7.14 -17.89 -0.03
C VAL A 169 -6.31 -18.55 -1.14
N ASP A 170 -6.67 -18.24 -2.39
CA ASP A 170 -6.35 -18.95 -3.62
C ASP A 170 -4.86 -19.29 -3.88
N GLU A 171 -3.93 -18.46 -3.40
CA GLU A 171 -2.51 -18.63 -3.69
C GLU A 171 -1.62 -18.44 -2.46
N GLU A 172 -0.49 -19.15 -2.42
CA GLU A 172 0.58 -18.97 -1.43
C GLU A 172 1.71 -18.13 -2.04
N HIS A 173 2.28 -17.21 -1.27
CA HIS A 173 3.33 -16.31 -1.76
C HIS A 173 4.63 -16.53 -0.98
N SER A 174 5.76 -16.41 -1.66
CA SER A 174 7.10 -16.57 -1.07
C SER A 174 8.06 -15.55 -1.65
N VAL A 175 9.18 -15.31 -0.94
CA VAL A 175 10.23 -14.38 -1.39
C VAL A 175 10.94 -14.98 -2.61
N ASP A 176 11.13 -14.18 -3.66
CA ASP A 176 11.79 -14.57 -4.92
C ASP A 176 11.23 -15.83 -5.60
N GLN A 177 9.98 -16.20 -5.31
CA GLN A 177 9.32 -17.37 -5.89
C GLN A 177 7.92 -16.99 -6.39
N LEU A 178 7.55 -17.52 -7.55
CA LEU A 178 6.21 -17.33 -8.10
C LEU A 178 5.15 -17.91 -7.15
N PRO A 179 3.97 -17.28 -7.04
CA PRO A 179 2.90 -17.82 -6.21
C PRO A 179 2.50 -19.23 -6.63
N THR A 180 2.24 -20.09 -5.64
CA THR A 180 1.73 -21.45 -5.87
C THR A 180 0.23 -21.47 -5.62
N LYS A 181 -0.53 -22.01 -6.58
CA LYS A 181 -2.00 -22.08 -6.49
C LYS A 181 -2.44 -23.22 -5.58
N SER A 182 -3.49 -22.97 -4.82
CA SER A 182 -4.18 -24.01 -4.05
C SER A 182 -5.05 -24.86 -4.98
N VAL A 183 -4.97 -26.18 -4.82
CA VAL A 183 -5.83 -27.15 -5.53
C VAL A 183 -7.09 -27.39 -4.72
N VAL A 184 -8.25 -27.28 -5.37
CA VAL A 184 -9.56 -27.54 -4.78
C VAL A 184 -9.95 -28.99 -5.04
N GLU A 185 -10.19 -29.73 -3.96
CA GLU A 185 -10.65 -31.11 -4.05
C GLU A 185 -12.09 -31.19 -4.58
N ASP A 186 -12.44 -32.32 -5.20
CA ASP A 186 -13.80 -32.57 -5.65
C ASP A 186 -14.80 -32.49 -4.48
N GLY A 187 -15.90 -31.77 -4.67
CA GLY A 187 -16.85 -31.43 -3.61
C GLY A 187 -16.44 -30.26 -2.70
N GLY A 188 -15.31 -29.59 -2.97
CA GLY A 188 -14.85 -28.40 -2.25
C GLY A 188 -15.80 -27.20 -2.39
N THR A 189 -15.80 -26.32 -1.39
CA THR A 189 -16.57 -25.06 -1.42
C THR A 189 -15.66 -23.90 -1.83
N VAL A 190 -16.15 -23.08 -2.77
CA VAL A 190 -15.43 -21.91 -3.28
C VAL A 190 -16.21 -20.65 -2.94
N VAL A 191 -15.53 -19.66 -2.38
CA VAL A 191 -16.09 -18.35 -2.04
C VAL A 191 -15.42 -17.30 -2.89
N ILE A 192 -16.21 -16.47 -3.57
CA ILE A 192 -15.73 -15.38 -4.42
C ILE A 192 -16.10 -14.05 -3.77
N GLN A 193 -15.12 -13.17 -3.57
CA GLN A 193 -15.32 -11.81 -3.07
C GLN A 193 -15.13 -10.80 -4.19
N ASN A 194 -16.11 -9.91 -4.36
CA ASN A 194 -15.98 -8.71 -5.19
C ASN A 194 -15.70 -7.49 -4.28
N SER A 195 -14.53 -6.88 -4.40
CA SER A 195 -14.12 -5.69 -3.62
C SER A 195 -14.48 -4.36 -4.30
N LEU A 196 -15.24 -4.41 -5.40
CA LEU A 196 -15.73 -3.26 -6.14
C LEU A 196 -17.15 -2.90 -5.70
N GLY A 197 -17.52 -1.63 -5.86
CA GLY A 197 -18.84 -1.11 -5.48
C GLY A 197 -19.95 -1.36 -6.49
N TYR A 198 -19.75 -2.27 -7.44
CA TYR A 198 -20.70 -2.58 -8.51
C TYR A 198 -20.65 -4.07 -8.87
N ASP A 199 -21.76 -4.57 -9.45
CA ASP A 199 -21.90 -5.97 -9.85
C ASP A 199 -20.88 -6.36 -10.92
N ARG A 200 -20.30 -7.55 -10.79
CA ARG A 200 -19.26 -8.05 -11.68
C ARG A 200 -19.52 -9.51 -12.05
N SER A 201 -19.33 -9.82 -13.33
CA SER A 201 -19.27 -11.19 -13.84
C SER A 201 -17.92 -11.41 -14.50
N GLU A 202 -17.22 -12.46 -14.10
CA GLU A 202 -15.87 -12.78 -14.57
C GLU A 202 -15.67 -14.30 -14.60
N VAL A 203 -14.82 -14.77 -15.52
CA VAL A 203 -14.41 -16.17 -15.57
C VAL A 203 -13.32 -16.40 -14.53
N VAL A 204 -13.56 -17.34 -13.60
CA VAL A 204 -12.59 -17.72 -12.57
C VAL A 204 -12.04 -19.11 -12.89
N CYS A 205 -10.72 -19.25 -12.90
CA CYS A 205 -10.03 -20.52 -13.09
C CYS A 205 -9.72 -21.15 -11.73
N ILE A 206 -10.21 -22.37 -11.52
CA ILE A 206 -10.02 -23.15 -10.29
C ILE A 206 -9.16 -24.36 -10.68
N TYR A 207 -8.18 -24.69 -9.82
CA TYR A 207 -7.20 -25.75 -10.06
C TYR A 207 -7.46 -26.94 -9.16
#